data_AF-A0A0B5H6E6-F1
#
_entry.id   AF-A0A0B5H6E6-F1
#
_cell.length_a   1.000
_cell.length_b   1.000
_cell.length_c   1.000
_cell.angle_alpha   90.00
_cell.angle_beta   90.00
_cell.angle_gamma   90.00
#
_symmetry.space_group_name_H-M   'P 1'
#
loop_
_entity.id
_entity.type
_entity.pdbx_description
1 polymer ?
#
loop_
_entity_poly.entity_id
_entity_poly.type
_entity_poly.pdbx_seq_one_letter_code
_entity_poly.pdbx_strand_id
1 'polypeptide(L)' 'MINSSLPSILVPLVGLLFPAITMVLSYFYIQNDEIL' A
#
# COMPACT_ATOMS: atom_id res chain seq x y z
N MET A 1 3.07 -7.46 29.34
CA MET A 1 1.84 -6.99 28.67
C MET A 1 2.18 -6.80 27.20
N ILE A 2 1.54 -7.54 26.28
CA ILE A 2 1.79 -7.40 24.84
C ILE A 2 1.31 -6.01 24.43
N ASN A 3 2.16 -5.25 23.73
CA ASN A 3 1.88 -3.89 23.31
C ASN A 3 0.72 -3.92 22.27
N SER A 4 -0.52 -3.78 22.74
CA SER A 4 -1.76 -3.94 21.93
C SER A 4 -1.99 -2.81 20.92
N SER A 5 -1.06 -1.86 20.81
CA SER A 5 -1.08 -0.78 19.83
C SER A 5 -0.53 -1.20 18.46
N LEU A 6 0.24 -2.29 18.36
CA LEU A 6 0.79 -2.76 17.08
C LEU A 6 -0.29 -3.05 16.02
N PRO A 7 -1.36 -3.81 16.31
CA PRO A 7 -2.42 -4.07 15.33
C PRO A 7 -3.08 -2.77 14.87
N SER A 8 -3.30 -1.81 15.77
CA SER A 8 -3.95 -0.55 15.45
C SER A 8 -3.15 0.33 14.47
N ILE A 9 -1.84 0.10 14.34
CA ILE A 9 -0.96 0.83 13.42
C ILE A 9 -0.77 0.03 12.12
N LEU A 10 -0.52 -1.27 12.24
CA LEU A 10 -0.24 -2.14 11.09
C LEU A 10 -1.49 -2.40 10.25
N VAL A 11 -2.67 -2.52 10.85
CA VAL A 11 -3.93 -2.73 10.12
C VAL A 11 -4.24 -1.58 9.15
N PRO A 12 -4.26 -0.29 9.55
CA PRO A 12 -4.47 0.79 8.59
C PRO A 12 -3.29 0.96 7.63
N LEU A 13 -2.06 0.68 8.06
CA LEU A 13 -0.88 0.77 7.20
C LEU A 13 -0.95 -0.24 6.04
N VAL A 14 -1.30 -1.50 6.32
CA VAL A 14 -1.40 -2.56 5.31
C VAL A 14 -2.75 -2.57 4.60
N GLY A 15 -3.81 -2.12 5.25
CA GLY A 15 -5.17 -2.12 4.70
C GLY A 15 -5.54 -0.88 3.89
N LEU A 16 -4.87 0.25 4.12
CA LEU A 16 -5.18 1.52 3.46
C LEU A 16 -3.95 2.13 2.78
N LEU A 17 -2.88 2.41 3.53
CA LEU A 17 -1.74 3.14 2.99
C LEU A 17 -1.02 2.34 1.90
N PHE A 18 -0.65 1.09 2.21
CA PHE A 18 0.05 0.22 1.28
C PHE A 18 -0.76 -0.04 0.00
N PRO A 19 -2.05 -0.41 0.05
CA PRO A 19 -2.89 -0.57 -1.13
C PRO A 19 -3.03 0.72 -1.94
N ALA A 20 -3.21 1.87 -1.30
CA ALA A 20 -3.31 3.15 -2.00
C ALA A 20 -2.03 3.47 -2.78
N ILE A 21 -0.86 3.28 -2.16
CA ILE A 21 0.43 3.48 -2.81
C ILE A 21 0.60 2.49 -3.97
N THR A 22 0.34 1.21 -3.75
CA THR A 22 0.45 0.18 -4.80
C THR A 22 -0.47 0.50 -5.97
N MET A 23 -1.72 0.89 -5.76
CA MET A 23 -2.64 1.23 -6.85
C MET A 23 -2.14 2.43 -7.67
N VAL A 24 -1.64 3.48 -7.02
CA VAL A 24 -1.10 4.65 -7.72
C VAL A 24 0.16 4.29 -8.52
N LEU A 25 1.08 3.55 -7.92
CA LEU A 25 2.31 3.11 -8.60
C LEU A 25 1.99 2.16 -9.77
N SER A 26 1.07 1.21 -9.58
CA SER A 26 0.62 0.31 -10.64
C SER A 26 -0.10 1.07 -11.76
N TYR A 27 -0.90 2.09 -11.43
CA TYR A 27 -1.54 2.95 -12.44
C TYR A 27 -0.51 3.70 -13.28
N PHE A 28 0.55 4.25 -12.66
CA PHE A 28 1.63 4.85 -13.42
C PHE A 28 2.41 3.80 -14.22
N TYR A 29 2.72 2.64 -13.64
CA TYR A 29 3.45 1.57 -14.35
C TYR A 29 2.71 1.11 -15.61
N ILE A 30 1.39 0.91 -15.54
CA ILE A 30 0.58 0.46 -16.69
C ILE A 30 0.43 1.57 -17.75
N GLN A 31 0.34 2.84 -17.35
CA GLN A 31 0.27 3.96 -18.29
C GLN A 31 1.59 4.35 -18.92
N ASN A 32 2.71 3.99 -18.29
CA ASN A 32 3.97 4.05 -19.00
C ASN A 32 3.86 2.99 -20.10
N ASP A 33 3.50 3.44 -21.32
CA ASP A 33 3.47 2.67 -22.56
C ASP A 33 4.91 2.26 -22.95
N GLU A 34 5.65 1.64 -22.02
CA GLU A 34 6.83 0.82 -22.33
C GLU A 34 6.32 -0.50 -22.94
N ILE A 35 5.62 -0.36 -24.07
CA ILE A 35 5.43 -1.41 -25.04
C ILE A 35 6.80 -1.52 -25.71
N LEU A 36 7.62 -2.47 -25.24
CA LEU A 36 8.87 -2.83 -25.92
C LEU A 36 8.64 -3.08 -27.42
#